data_AF-A0A7W0FKK9-F1
#
_entry.id   AF-A0A7W0FKK9-F1
#
_cell.length_a   1.000
_cell.length_b   1.000
_cell.length_c   1.000
_cell.angle_alpha   90.00
_cell.angle_beta   90.00
_cell.angle_gamma   90.00
#
_symmetry.space_group_name_H-M   'P 1'
#
loop_
_entity.id
_entity.type
_entity.pdbx_description
1 polymer ?
#
loop_
_entity_poly.entity_id
_entity_poly.type
_entity_poly.pdbx_seq_one_letter_code
_entity_poly.pdbx_strand_id
1 'polypeptide(L)'
;MQRIIKSAFILFVVLGLVVVVTVPVFAKSDPTPSATALRDPIVSPMKATDTYTSTVVEVGYLKGALQKEDQSMAPVGRTDEQFGSNAVVVSDLTGKEKVKACFYFSGYNYKWAGNIYRWSGTQWVKQVTTITNDPEGTPMACASGLGNGTYALIIYYWGPQEMSFPATPPPF
;
A
#
# COMPACT_ATOMS: atom_id res chain seq x y z
N MET A 1 13.38 -71.20 10.58
CA MET A 1 13.86 -69.83 10.30
C MET A 1 12.93 -68.96 9.45
N GLN A 2 12.06 -69.51 8.60
CA GLN A 2 11.24 -68.73 7.64
C GLN A 2 10.06 -67.94 8.23
N ARG A 3 9.56 -68.28 9.43
CA ARG A 3 8.41 -67.60 10.07
C ARG A 3 8.78 -66.31 10.80
N ILE A 4 10.00 -66.21 11.32
CA ILE A 4 10.50 -65.04 12.06
C ILE A 4 10.78 -63.88 11.09
N ILE A 5 11.25 -64.18 9.88
CA ILE A 5 11.56 -63.20 8.83
C ILE A 5 10.29 -62.53 8.29
N LYS A 6 9.19 -63.27 8.13
CA LYS A 6 7.90 -62.72 7.68
C LYS A 6 7.28 -61.76 8.70
N SER A 7 7.42 -62.06 9.99
CA SER A 7 6.89 -61.22 11.07
C SER A 7 7.67 -59.91 11.24
N ALA A 8 9.00 -59.96 11.06
CA ALA A 8 9.83 -58.76 11.06
C ALA A 8 9.54 -57.85 9.84
N PHE A 9 9.29 -58.44 8.66
CA PHE A 9 8.98 -57.68 7.45
C PHE A 9 7.63 -56.95 7.55
N ILE A 10 6.60 -57.58 8.13
CA ILE A 10 5.29 -56.95 8.35
C ILE A 10 5.39 -55.82 9.39
N LEU A 11 6.16 -56.01 10.46
CA LEU A 11 6.36 -54.97 11.47
C LEU A 11 7.08 -53.74 10.87
N PHE A 12 8.08 -53.95 10.03
CA PHE A 12 8.79 -52.86 9.33
C PHE A 12 7.91 -52.12 8.32
N VAL A 13 7.02 -52.82 7.62
CA VAL A 13 6.09 -52.18 6.67
C VAL A 13 5.03 -51.37 7.39
N VAL A 14 4.48 -51.85 8.51
CA VAL A 14 3.49 -51.09 9.31
C VAL A 14 4.12 -49.90 10.02
N LEU A 15 5.34 -50.05 10.55
CA LEU A 15 6.06 -48.93 11.18
C LEU A 15 6.50 -47.88 10.13
N GLY A 16 6.89 -48.31 8.93
CA GLY A 16 7.21 -47.42 7.82
C GLY A 16 6.01 -46.62 7.31
N LEU A 17 4.82 -47.22 7.29
CA LEU A 17 3.61 -46.55 6.82
C LEU A 17 3.06 -45.53 7.82
N VAL A 18 3.28 -45.73 9.13
CA VAL A 18 2.89 -44.77 10.17
C VAL A 18 3.80 -43.54 10.19
N VAL A 19 5.09 -43.67 9.84
CA VAL A 19 6.04 -42.54 9.82
C VAL A 19 5.82 -41.59 8.62
N VAL A 20 5.21 -42.07 7.53
CA VAL A 20 4.96 -41.23 6.33
C VAL A 20 3.78 -40.26 6.51
N VAL A 21 2.90 -40.47 7.50
CA VAL A 21 1.69 -39.64 7.68
C VAL A 21 1.94 -38.41 8.59
N THR A 22 3.10 -38.29 9.22
CA THR A 22 3.40 -37.19 10.16
C THR A 22 4.56 -36.32 9.73
N VAL A 23 4.92 -36.28 8.44
CA VAL A 23 5.78 -35.20 7.95
C VAL A 23 4.91 -33.95 7.88
N PRO A 24 5.08 -32.94 8.75
CA PRO A 24 4.52 -31.64 8.46
C PRO A 24 5.16 -31.22 7.14
N VAL A 25 4.37 -31.21 6.07
CA VAL A 25 4.68 -30.38 4.92
C VAL A 25 4.67 -28.97 5.48
N PHE A 26 5.84 -28.50 5.92
CA PHE A 26 6.09 -27.08 5.97
C PHE A 26 5.96 -26.66 4.52
N ALA A 27 4.77 -26.22 4.14
CA ALA A 27 4.61 -25.37 2.98
C ALA A 27 5.71 -24.32 3.17
N LYS A 28 6.72 -24.37 2.30
CA LYS A 28 7.62 -23.25 2.11
C LYS A 28 6.65 -22.11 1.91
N SER A 29 6.54 -21.21 2.89
CA SER A 29 5.78 -20.00 2.68
C SER A 29 6.43 -19.39 1.46
N ASP A 30 5.75 -19.47 0.32
CA ASP A 30 5.96 -18.50 -0.72
C ASP A 30 6.00 -17.16 0.02
N PRO A 31 6.94 -16.27 -0.29
CA PRO A 31 6.79 -14.91 0.12
C PRO A 31 5.54 -14.41 -0.62
N THR A 32 4.34 -14.74 -0.12
CA THR A 32 3.23 -13.81 -0.12
C THR A 32 3.91 -12.54 0.35
N PRO A 33 4.03 -11.51 -0.51
CA PRO A 33 4.58 -10.26 -0.06
C PRO A 33 3.74 -9.92 1.17
N SER A 34 4.35 -10.02 2.36
CA SER A 34 3.78 -9.46 3.57
C SER A 34 3.41 -8.07 3.13
N ALA A 35 2.11 -7.75 3.13
CA ALA A 35 1.58 -6.46 2.74
C ALA A 35 2.54 -5.46 3.39
N THR A 36 3.42 -4.86 2.58
CA THR A 36 4.52 -4.10 3.14
C THR A 36 3.82 -2.99 3.87
N ALA A 37 3.84 -3.04 5.21
CA ALA A 37 2.90 -2.28 6.03
C ALA A 37 2.90 -0.86 5.49
N LEU A 38 1.73 -0.43 4.99
CA LEU A 38 1.63 0.87 4.33
C LEU A 38 2.21 1.91 5.28
N ARG A 39 3.10 2.76 4.78
CA ARG A 39 3.81 3.69 5.66
C ARG A 39 2.86 4.76 6.18
N ASP A 40 3.10 5.17 7.41
CA ASP A 40 2.33 6.22 8.06
C ASP A 40 2.71 7.59 7.49
N PRO A 41 1.72 8.46 7.24
CA PRO A 41 1.98 9.83 6.86
C PRO A 41 2.52 10.66 8.03
N ILE A 42 3.17 11.75 7.68
CA ILE A 42 3.64 12.77 8.62
C ILE A 42 2.75 13.99 8.47
N VAL A 43 2.19 14.45 9.59
CA VAL A 43 1.43 15.71 9.65
C VAL A 43 2.23 16.71 10.48
N SER A 44 2.31 17.94 10.01
CA SER A 44 2.99 19.05 10.68
C SER A 44 2.11 20.30 10.64
N PRO A 45 2.17 21.15 11.68
CA PRO A 45 1.43 22.41 11.67
C PRO A 45 2.08 23.40 10.69
N MET A 46 1.27 24.26 10.07
CA MET A 46 1.82 25.31 9.18
C MET A 46 2.40 26.51 9.95
N LYS A 47 2.04 26.66 11.23
CA LYS A 47 2.61 27.64 12.15
C LYS A 47 2.90 26.96 13.48
N ALA A 48 3.97 27.35 14.16
CA ALA A 48 4.39 26.73 15.42
C ALA A 48 3.32 26.83 16.54
N THR A 49 2.40 27.78 16.44
CA THR A 49 1.31 27.99 17.40
C THR A 49 0.02 27.24 17.04
N ASP A 50 -0.10 26.71 15.82
CA ASP A 50 -1.31 26.01 15.39
C ASP A 50 -1.38 24.67 16.12
N THR A 51 -2.50 24.40 16.78
CA THR A 51 -2.76 23.14 17.49
C THR A 51 -3.67 22.23 16.66
N TYR A 52 -3.41 20.92 16.69
CA TYR A 52 -4.23 19.93 16.00
C TYR A 52 -4.04 18.54 16.59
N THR A 53 -5.00 17.67 16.32
CA THR A 53 -4.87 16.23 16.55
C THR A 53 -4.72 15.53 15.20
N SER A 54 -3.84 14.55 15.12
CA SER A 54 -3.73 13.66 13.96
C SER A 54 -3.75 12.20 14.38
N THR A 55 -4.57 11.40 13.71
CA THR A 55 -4.67 9.95 13.92
C THR A 55 -4.47 9.23 12.61
N VAL A 56 -3.53 8.29 12.58
CA VAL A 56 -3.33 7.42 11.42
C VAL A 56 -4.44 6.38 11.37
N VAL A 57 -4.96 6.13 10.17
CA VAL A 57 -6.01 5.14 9.92
C VAL A 57 -5.56 4.22 8.79
N GLU A 58 -5.56 2.93 9.06
CA GLU A 58 -5.28 1.93 8.03
C GLU A 58 -6.39 1.94 6.97
N VAL A 59 -5.99 1.68 5.73
CA VAL A 59 -6.87 1.80 4.56
C VAL A 59 -8.12 0.91 4.63
N GLY A 60 -8.03 -0.24 5.31
CA GLY A 60 -9.15 -1.17 5.52
C GLY A 60 -10.30 -0.59 6.34
N TYR A 61 -10.04 0.41 7.18
CA TYR A 61 -11.05 1.04 8.04
C TYR A 61 -11.60 2.36 7.49
N LEU A 62 -11.20 2.75 6.27
CA LEU A 62 -11.66 3.98 5.66
C LEU A 62 -13.07 3.81 5.07
N LYS A 63 -13.98 4.72 5.43
CA LYS A 63 -15.33 4.79 4.84
C LYS A 63 -15.32 4.93 3.30
N GLY A 64 -14.23 5.45 2.74
CA GLY A 64 -14.04 5.64 1.30
C GLY A 64 -13.19 4.56 0.63
N ALA A 65 -12.96 3.41 1.26
CA ALA A 65 -12.18 2.32 0.70
C ALA A 65 -13.05 1.09 0.39
N LEU A 66 -12.69 0.39 -0.69
CA LEU A 66 -13.33 -0.84 -1.16
C LEU A 66 -12.26 -1.91 -1.30
N GLN A 67 -12.53 -3.10 -0.77
CA GLN A 67 -11.67 -4.25 -1.01
C GLN A 67 -11.97 -4.82 -2.39
N LYS A 68 -10.93 -4.99 -3.22
CA LYS A 68 -11.01 -5.67 -4.51
C LYS A 68 -10.91 -7.18 -4.34
N GLU A 69 -11.20 -7.93 -5.42
CA GLU A 69 -11.07 -9.39 -5.47
C GLU A 69 -9.65 -9.88 -5.15
N ASP A 70 -8.64 -9.09 -5.53
CA ASP A 70 -7.22 -9.34 -5.23
C ASP A 70 -6.80 -8.95 -3.80
N GLN A 71 -7.77 -8.65 -2.93
CA GLN A 71 -7.61 -8.17 -1.56
C GLN A 71 -6.93 -6.81 -1.40
N SER A 72 -6.61 -6.11 -2.50
CA SER A 72 -6.14 -4.72 -2.44
C SER A 72 -7.26 -3.75 -2.08
N MET A 73 -6.89 -2.58 -1.54
CA MET A 73 -7.85 -1.53 -1.20
C MET A 73 -7.87 -0.45 -2.30
N ALA A 74 -9.03 -0.26 -2.92
CA ALA A 74 -9.32 0.80 -3.88
C ALA A 74 -10.07 1.97 -3.22
N PRO A 75 -9.91 3.20 -3.70
CA PRO A 75 -10.81 4.28 -3.36
C PRO A 75 -12.18 4.10 -4.02
N VAL A 76 -13.25 4.40 -3.28
CA VAL A 76 -14.62 4.47 -3.84
C VAL A 76 -14.65 5.38 -5.07
N GLY A 77 -15.22 4.89 -6.17
CA GLY A 77 -15.33 5.61 -7.44
C GLY A 77 -14.05 5.66 -8.27
N ARG A 78 -12.98 4.96 -7.87
CA ARG A 78 -11.66 4.97 -8.51
C ARG A 78 -11.05 3.55 -8.51
N THR A 79 -11.71 2.61 -9.17
CA THR A 79 -11.37 1.17 -9.09
C THR A 79 -10.02 0.81 -9.71
N ASP A 80 -9.50 1.63 -10.61
CA ASP A 80 -8.17 1.42 -11.25
C ASP A 80 -7.03 2.04 -10.43
N GLU A 81 -7.36 2.72 -9.33
CA GLU A 81 -6.42 3.34 -8.42
C GLU A 81 -6.29 2.52 -7.13
N GLN A 82 -5.28 2.83 -6.32
CA GLN A 82 -5.07 2.21 -5.01
C GLN A 82 -4.51 3.20 -4.00
N PHE A 83 -4.56 2.86 -2.71
CA PHE A 83 -3.91 3.66 -1.67
C PHE A 83 -2.40 3.43 -1.67
N GLY A 84 -1.62 4.52 -1.68
CA GLY A 84 -0.16 4.46 -1.66
C GLY A 84 0.47 4.36 -0.27
N SER A 85 -0.32 4.61 0.77
CA SER A 85 0.10 4.70 2.17
C SER A 85 -1.11 4.60 3.11
N ASN A 86 -0.88 4.56 4.42
CA ASN A 86 -1.96 4.75 5.38
C ASN A 86 -2.54 6.16 5.25
N ALA A 87 -3.78 6.33 5.70
CA ALA A 87 -4.47 7.60 5.72
C ALA A 87 -4.25 8.32 7.05
N VAL A 88 -4.59 9.60 7.09
CA VAL A 88 -4.59 10.39 8.33
C VAL A 88 -5.88 11.16 8.49
N VAL A 89 -6.40 11.16 9.70
CA VAL A 89 -7.50 12.02 10.14
C VAL A 89 -6.88 13.18 10.89
N VAL A 90 -7.19 14.40 10.46
CA VAL A 90 -6.84 15.64 11.14
C VAL A 90 -8.09 16.20 11.79
N SER A 91 -8.02 16.50 13.08
CA SER A 91 -9.09 17.11 13.86
C SER A 91 -8.58 18.25 14.74
N ASP A 92 -9.52 18.91 15.42
CA ASP A 92 -9.27 19.92 16.44
C ASP A 92 -8.58 21.20 15.97
N LEU A 93 -8.48 21.43 14.65
CA LEU A 93 -8.16 22.76 14.12
C LEU A 93 -9.33 23.71 14.36
N THR A 94 -9.04 24.84 15.00
CA THR A 94 -9.98 25.90 15.36
C THR A 94 -9.76 27.13 14.47
N GLY A 95 -10.69 27.37 13.54
CA GLY A 95 -10.68 28.57 12.70
C GLY A 95 -9.71 28.55 11.53
N LYS A 96 -8.64 29.35 11.59
CA LYS A 96 -7.73 29.62 10.45
C LYS A 96 -6.48 28.73 10.42
N GLU A 97 -6.28 27.90 11.44
CA GLU A 97 -5.15 26.97 11.54
C GLU A 97 -5.15 26.00 10.35
N LYS A 98 -3.95 25.63 9.90
CA LYS A 98 -3.75 24.72 8.77
C LYS A 98 -2.61 23.77 9.03
N VAL A 99 -2.67 22.59 8.43
CA VAL A 99 -1.59 21.61 8.49
C VAL A 99 -1.03 21.31 7.11
N LYS A 100 0.18 20.74 7.12
CA LYS A 100 0.81 20.08 5.99
C LYS A 100 0.84 18.57 6.27
N ALA A 101 0.34 17.77 5.35
CA ALA A 101 0.42 16.32 5.40
C ALA A 101 1.34 15.82 4.28
N CYS A 102 2.27 14.93 4.61
CA CYS A 102 3.19 14.28 3.70
C CYS A 102 3.07 12.76 3.80
N PHE A 103 2.95 12.11 2.66
CA PHE A 103 2.78 10.67 2.53
C PHE A 103 3.98 10.11 1.78
N TYR A 104 4.55 9.01 2.29
CA TYR A 104 5.61 8.29 1.58
C TYR A 104 5.09 7.78 0.25
N PHE A 105 5.85 8.01 -0.82
CA PHE A 105 5.48 7.63 -2.18
C PHE A 105 6.62 6.88 -2.88
N SER A 106 6.90 5.66 -2.42
CA SER A 106 7.95 4.79 -2.99
C SER A 106 7.73 4.48 -4.47
N GLY A 107 6.47 4.41 -4.92
CA GLY A 107 6.11 4.12 -6.31
C GLY A 107 6.48 5.22 -7.31
N TYR A 108 6.75 6.46 -6.86
CA TYR A 108 6.95 7.61 -7.75
C TYR A 108 8.06 7.38 -8.78
N ASN A 109 9.16 6.77 -8.34
CA ASN A 109 10.32 6.45 -9.20
C ASN A 109 10.09 5.25 -10.14
N TYR A 110 8.93 4.57 -10.03
CA TYR A 110 8.59 3.34 -10.76
C TYR A 110 7.36 3.51 -11.65
N LYS A 111 7.20 4.68 -12.26
CA LYS A 111 6.06 5.00 -13.16
C LYS A 111 4.70 4.92 -12.46
N TRP A 112 4.67 5.25 -11.18
CA TRP A 112 3.43 5.57 -10.49
C TRP A 112 3.26 7.08 -10.39
N ALA A 113 2.03 7.52 -10.53
CA ALA A 113 1.60 8.88 -10.26
C ALA A 113 0.62 8.84 -9.08
N GLY A 114 0.50 9.96 -8.38
CA GLY A 114 -0.30 10.00 -7.16
C GLY A 114 -0.64 11.41 -6.74
N ASN A 115 -1.76 11.56 -6.07
CA ASN A 115 -2.17 12.82 -5.46
C ASN A 115 -2.76 12.54 -4.08
N ILE A 116 -2.70 13.53 -3.20
CA ILE A 116 -3.42 13.49 -1.94
C ILE A 116 -4.87 13.84 -2.18
N TYR A 117 -5.78 13.09 -1.57
CA TYR A 117 -7.21 13.31 -1.63
C TYR A 117 -7.78 13.47 -0.22
N ARG A 118 -8.86 14.25 -0.12
CA ARG A 118 -9.66 14.40 1.09
C ARG A 118 -10.98 13.65 0.92
N TRP A 119 -11.38 12.87 1.92
CA TRP A 119 -12.71 12.27 1.94
C TRP A 119 -13.77 13.35 2.23
N SER A 120 -14.74 13.49 1.34
CA SER A 120 -15.85 14.45 1.49
C SER A 120 -17.06 13.89 2.25
N GLY A 121 -17.06 12.59 2.55
CA GLY A 121 -18.24 11.85 3.02
C GLY A 121 -18.82 10.92 1.94
N THR A 122 -18.64 11.25 0.67
CA THR A 122 -19.15 10.47 -0.47
C THR A 122 -18.09 10.16 -1.53
N GLN A 123 -17.10 11.02 -1.69
CA GLN A 123 -16.04 10.87 -2.70
C GLN A 123 -14.69 11.43 -2.22
N TRP A 124 -13.63 10.98 -2.88
CA TRP A 124 -12.27 11.49 -2.72
C TRP A 124 -12.05 12.74 -3.58
N VAL A 125 -11.81 13.88 -2.92
CA VAL A 125 -11.59 15.19 -3.56
C VAL A 125 -10.10 15.51 -3.59
N LYS A 126 -9.57 15.71 -4.80
CA LYS A 126 -8.14 15.96 -5.03
C LYS A 126 -7.67 17.22 -4.30
N GLN A 127 -6.53 17.13 -3.63
CA GLN A 127 -5.82 18.25 -3.03
C GLN A 127 -4.62 18.66 -3.90
N VAL A 128 -4.23 19.93 -3.82
CA VAL A 128 -2.99 20.40 -4.45
C VAL A 128 -1.83 19.65 -3.81
N THR A 129 -1.14 18.85 -4.61
CA THR A 129 -0.09 17.95 -4.16
C THR A 129 1.22 18.31 -4.82
N THR A 130 2.27 18.44 -4.02
CA THR A 130 3.65 18.60 -4.47
C THR A 130 4.40 17.31 -4.16
N ILE A 131 5.15 16.79 -5.13
CA ILE A 131 5.99 15.61 -4.90
C ILE A 131 7.42 16.10 -4.68
N THR A 132 7.97 15.82 -3.49
CA THR A 132 9.38 16.04 -3.22
C THR A 132 10.16 14.83 -3.71
N ASN A 133 11.00 15.05 -4.73
CA ASN A 133 11.92 14.04 -5.23
C ASN A 133 13.29 14.32 -4.63
N ASP A 134 13.55 13.75 -3.46
CA ASP A 134 14.88 13.77 -2.85
C ASP A 134 15.69 12.63 -3.48
N PRO A 135 16.78 12.91 -4.23
CA PRO A 135 17.59 11.87 -4.86
C PRO A 135 18.25 10.91 -3.85
N GLU A 136 18.40 11.32 -2.59
CA GLU A 136 18.96 10.49 -1.51
C GLU A 136 17.87 9.95 -0.56
N GLY A 137 16.62 10.39 -0.73
CA GLY A 137 15.49 10.10 0.16
C GLY A 137 14.37 9.29 -0.50
N THR A 138 13.40 8.85 0.32
CA THR A 138 12.15 8.29 -0.22
C THR A 138 11.27 9.45 -0.70
N PRO A 139 10.79 9.43 -1.96
CA PRO A 139 9.90 10.49 -2.44
C PRO A 139 8.66 10.62 -1.56
N MET A 140 8.20 11.85 -1.36
CA MET A 140 6.99 12.13 -0.60
C MET A 140 6.02 12.97 -1.40
N ALA A 141 4.74 12.60 -1.33
CA ALA A 141 3.65 13.47 -1.78
C ALA A 141 3.20 14.31 -0.59
N CYS A 142 3.24 15.64 -0.72
CA CYS A 142 2.85 16.57 0.33
C CYS A 142 1.73 17.50 -0.14
N ALA A 143 0.80 17.82 0.77
CA ALA A 143 -0.21 18.84 0.58
C ALA A 143 -0.23 19.77 1.80
N SER A 144 -0.35 21.07 1.54
CA SER A 144 -0.35 22.14 2.55
C SER A 144 -1.70 22.85 2.55
N GLY A 145 -2.01 23.60 3.61
CA GLY A 145 -3.26 24.34 3.71
C GLY A 145 -4.46 23.46 4.04
N LEU A 146 -4.22 22.30 4.66
CA LEU A 146 -5.26 21.33 4.97
C LEU A 146 -5.99 21.72 6.26
N GLY A 147 -7.32 21.52 6.26
CA GLY A 147 -8.16 21.67 7.45
C GLY A 147 -8.54 20.32 8.06
N ASN A 148 -9.52 20.30 8.96
CA ASN A 148 -10.06 19.06 9.52
C ASN A 148 -10.60 18.12 8.42
N GLY A 149 -10.29 16.83 8.52
CA GLY A 149 -10.76 15.81 7.59
C GLY A 149 -9.86 14.60 7.48
N THR A 150 -10.28 13.64 6.66
CA THR A 150 -9.52 12.42 6.35
C THR A 150 -8.79 12.59 5.03
N TYR A 151 -7.49 12.34 5.03
CA TYR A 151 -6.62 12.48 3.87
C TYR A 151 -5.89 11.18 3.57
N ALA A 152 -5.74 10.87 2.28
CA ALA A 152 -5.02 9.70 1.82
C ALA A 152 -4.25 10.00 0.53
N LEU A 153 -3.10 9.34 0.34
CA LEU A 153 -2.42 9.29 -0.94
C LEU A 153 -3.06 8.20 -1.80
N ILE A 154 -3.61 8.61 -2.94
CA ILE A 154 -4.14 7.70 -3.95
C ILE A 154 -3.22 7.72 -5.16
N ILE A 155 -2.83 6.53 -5.58
CA ILE A 155 -1.83 6.30 -6.63
C ILE A 155 -2.41 5.44 -7.75
N TYR A 156 -1.88 5.64 -8.96
CA TYR A 156 -2.19 4.86 -10.14
C TYR A 156 -0.92 4.67 -10.97
N TYR A 157 -0.89 3.56 -11.70
CA TYR A 157 0.21 3.28 -12.63
C TYR A 157 -0.06 4.00 -13.95
N TRP A 158 0.89 4.82 -14.43
CA TRP A 158 0.72 5.62 -15.66
C TRP A 158 1.45 5.04 -16.88
N GLY A 159 1.93 3.79 -16.79
CA GLY A 159 2.43 3.02 -17.94
C GLY A 159 3.81 3.44 -18.48
N PRO A 160 4.39 2.67 -19.42
CA PRO A 160 5.45 3.17 -20.28
C PRO A 160 4.88 4.26 -21.20
N GLN A 161 5.53 5.42 -21.29
CA GLN A 161 5.22 6.40 -22.34
C GLN A 161 5.53 5.74 -23.69
N GLU A 162 4.57 5.76 -24.63
CA GLU A 162 4.91 5.52 -26.02
C GLU A 162 5.97 6.56 -26.41
N MET A 163 7.17 6.10 -26.74
CA MET A 163 8.11 6.97 -27.43
C MET A 163 7.46 7.32 -28.77
N SER A 164 6.98 8.55 -28.93
CA SER A 164 6.69 9.07 -30.25
C SER A 164 8.02 9.11 -31.00
N PHE A 165 8.30 8.07 -31.78
CA PHE A 165 9.40 8.10 -32.72
C PHE A 165 9.19 9.31 -33.64
N PRO A 166 10.20 10.16 -33.86
CA PRO A 166 10.06 11.23 -34.83
C PRO A 166 9.70 10.59 -36.18
N ALA A 167 8.54 10.97 -36.71
CA ALA A 167 8.09 10.50 -37.99
C ALA A 167 9.10 10.97 -39.05
N THR A 168 9.86 10.02 -39.57
CA THR A 168 10.78 10.11 -40.72
C THR A 168 11.97 11.07 -40.59
N PRO A 169 13.23 10.59 -40.73
CA PRO A 169 14.36 11.49 -40.94
C PRO A 169 14.19 12.26 -42.27
N PRO A 170 14.69 13.51 -42.36
CA PRO A 170 14.59 14.30 -43.58
C PRO A 170 15.33 13.61 -44.73
N PRO A 171 14.82 13.68 -45.98
CA PRO A 171 15.50 13.12 -47.13
C PRO A 171 16.84 13.85 -47.35
N PHE A 172 17.91 13.07 -47.56
CA PHE A 172 19.23 13.53 -48.00
C PHE A 172 19.20 14.01 -49.44
#